data_AF-A0A927UNN2-F1
#
_entry.id   AF-A0A927UNN2-F1
#
_cell.length_a   1.000
_cell.length_b   1.000
_cell.length_c   1.000
_cell.angle_alpha   90.00
_cell.angle_beta   90.00
_cell.angle_gamma   90.00
#
_symmetry.space_group_name_H-M   'P 1'
#
loop_
_entity.id
_entity.type
_entity.pdbx_description
1 polymer ?
#
loop_
_entity_poly.entity_id
_entity_poly.type
_entity_poly.pdbx_seq_one_letter_code
_entity_poly.pdbx_strand_id
1 'polypeptide(L)'
;MNNDNWIFKNSPFEILNIAFKRLFPNVKYNAYFNLEVKDENGEHACGFTDFKDNGEIVIVVDGNLSIHNATEIFAHELAHAGVGNKHGHDEVWEKAFDDLFNEYNKIGNEMFLSEVE
;
A
#
# COMPACT_ATOMS: atom_id res chain seq x y z
N MET A 1 12.71 -11.82 9.11
CA MET A 1 12.88 -10.35 8.99
C MET A 1 12.92 -9.79 10.39
N ASN A 2 13.88 -8.93 10.72
CA ASN A 2 14.00 -8.42 12.09
C ASN A 2 13.12 -7.16 12.22
N ASN A 3 11.99 -7.25 12.91
CA ASN A 3 10.99 -6.17 13.04
C ASN A 3 11.32 -5.21 14.20
N ASP A 4 12.56 -5.20 14.67
CA ASP A 4 13.00 -4.42 15.83
C ASP A 4 12.89 -2.91 15.62
N ASN A 5 12.80 -2.47 14.37
CA ASN A 5 12.71 -1.05 14.00
C ASN A 5 11.26 -0.58 13.76
N TRP A 6 10.26 -1.44 13.89
CA TRP A 6 8.85 -1.04 13.75
C TRP A 6 8.32 -0.44 15.05
N ILE A 7 7.64 0.70 14.93
CA ILE A 7 6.96 1.34 16.07
C ILE A 7 5.81 0.44 16.56
N PHE A 8 4.91 0.04 15.66
CA PHE A 8 3.86 -0.94 15.94
C PHE A 8 4.28 -2.28 15.36
N LYS A 9 4.39 -3.32 16.20
CA LYS A 9 4.87 -4.64 15.76
C LYS A 9 3.95 -5.29 14.73
N ASN A 10 2.66 -4.98 14.75
CA ASN A 10 1.66 -5.41 13.79
C ASN A 10 1.19 -4.26 12.86
N SER A 11 2.07 -3.29 12.56
CA SER A 11 1.74 -2.19 11.66
C SER A 11 1.27 -2.74 10.30
N PRO A 12 -0.01 -2.53 9.91
CA PRO A 12 -0.52 -3.06 8.65
C PRO A 12 0.21 -2.45 7.44
N PHE A 13 0.65 -1.20 7.56
CA PHE A 13 1.42 -0.51 6.53
C PHE A 13 2.80 -1.12 6.31
N GLU A 14 3.46 -1.58 7.38
CA GLU A 14 4.77 -2.24 7.27
C GLU A 14 4.65 -3.66 6.70
N ILE A 15 3.59 -4.38 7.08
CA ILE A 15 3.29 -5.70 6.50
C ILE A 15 3.00 -5.55 4.99
N LEU A 16 2.21 -4.55 4.58
CA LEU A 16 1.97 -4.22 3.17
C LEU A 16 3.27 -3.83 2.45
N ASN A 17 4.14 -3.03 3.06
CA ASN A 17 5.44 -2.67 2.51
C ASN A 17 6.33 -3.91 2.27
N ILE A 18 6.31 -4.90 3.17
CA ILE A 18 7.00 -6.18 2.94
C ILE A 18 6.36 -6.94 1.79
N ALA A 19 5.02 -7.12 1.81
CA ALA A 19 4.30 -7.85 0.78
C ALA A 19 4.59 -7.28 -0.61
N PHE A 20 4.50 -5.95 -0.74
CA PHE A 20 4.79 -5.23 -1.97
C PHE A 20 6.23 -5.45 -2.43
N LYS A 21 7.23 -5.34 -1.57
CA LYS A 21 8.65 -5.56 -1.94
C LYS A 21 8.94 -7.01 -2.35
N ARG A 22 8.18 -7.99 -1.87
CA ARG A 22 8.31 -9.38 -2.30
C ARG A 22 7.74 -9.59 -3.70
N LEU A 23 6.59 -8.98 -3.99
CA LEU A 23 5.91 -9.09 -5.28
C LEU A 23 6.56 -8.23 -6.37
N PHE A 24 6.99 -7.02 -6.01
CA PHE A 24 7.52 -5.99 -6.91
C PHE A 24 8.91 -5.49 -6.47
N PRO A 25 9.94 -6.36 -6.41
CA PRO A 25 11.23 -6.03 -5.79
C PRO A 25 12.00 -4.90 -6.46
N ASN A 26 11.68 -4.58 -7.71
CA ASN A 26 12.33 -3.53 -8.49
C ASN A 26 11.59 -2.19 -8.45
N VAL A 27 10.38 -2.16 -7.87
CA VAL A 27 9.57 -0.95 -7.80
C VAL A 27 9.89 -0.20 -6.52
N LYS A 28 10.19 1.09 -6.64
CA LYS A 28 10.46 2.00 -5.53
C LYS A 28 9.36 3.05 -5.48
N TYR A 29 8.89 3.36 -4.28
CA TYR A 29 7.89 4.39 -4.04
C TYR A 29 8.20 5.16 -2.76
N ASN A 30 7.66 6.36 -2.66
CA ASN A 30 7.56 7.14 -1.42
C ASN A 30 6.08 7.22 -1.02
N ALA A 31 5.76 7.01 0.25
CA ALA A 31 4.38 7.07 0.74
C ALA A 31 4.22 8.11 1.84
N TYR A 32 3.09 8.82 1.81
CA TYR A 32 2.77 9.89 2.75
C TYR A 32 1.32 9.81 3.20
N PHE A 33 1.07 10.18 4.46
CA PHE A 33 -0.27 10.57 4.90
C PHE A 33 -0.43 12.07 4.72
N ASN A 34 -1.57 12.49 4.18
CA ASN A 34 -1.94 13.89 4.08
C ASN A 34 -3.38 14.07 4.57
N LEU A 35 -3.67 15.16 5.28
CA LEU A 35 -5.01 15.46 5.78
C LEU A 35 -5.90 16.12 4.72
N GLU A 36 -5.30 16.63 3.65
CA GLU A 36 -5.99 17.21 2.51
C GLU A 36 -5.57 16.48 1.24
N VAL A 37 -6.33 15.42 0.92
CA VAL A 37 -6.17 14.66 -0.31
C VAL A 37 -7.31 15.03 -1.25
N LYS A 38 -6.95 15.46 -2.46
CA LYS A 38 -7.87 15.89 -3.51
C LYS A 38 -7.55 15.24 -4.84
N ASP A 39 -8.58 14.98 -5.64
CA ASP A 39 -8.44 14.52 -7.01
C ASP A 39 -8.11 15.68 -7.98
N GLU A 40 -8.04 15.36 -9.28
CA GLU A 40 -7.79 16.32 -10.35
C GLU A 40 -8.87 17.41 -10.49
N ASN A 41 -10.08 17.16 -10.01
CA ASN A 41 -11.19 18.12 -10.00
C ASN A 41 -11.23 18.96 -8.72
N GLY A 42 -10.33 18.70 -7.77
CA GLY A 42 -10.30 19.34 -6.46
C GLY A 42 -11.31 18.77 -5.47
N GLU A 43 -11.96 17.65 -5.80
CA GLU A 43 -12.85 16.91 -4.91
C GLU A 43 -12.04 16.04 -3.96
N HIS A 44 -12.62 15.66 -2.83
CA HIS A 44 -11.94 14.84 -1.84
C HIS A 44 -11.66 13.43 -2.38
N ALA A 45 -10.43 12.94 -2.20
CA ALA A 45 -10.03 11.58 -2.55
C ALA A 45 -9.47 10.86 -1.32
N CYS A 46 -9.64 9.54 -1.26
CA CYS A 46 -9.15 8.71 -0.16
C CYS A 46 -7.64 8.43 -0.26
N GLY A 47 -7.09 8.48 -1.47
CA GLY A 47 -5.68 8.26 -1.77
C GLY A 47 -5.42 8.40 -3.27
N PHE A 48 -4.15 8.44 -3.65
CA PHE A 48 -3.74 8.39 -5.06
C PHE A 48 -2.28 7.94 -5.22
N THR A 49 -1.97 7.47 -6.42
CA THR A 49 -0.62 7.17 -6.90
C THR A 49 -0.24 8.14 -8.02
N ASP A 50 0.82 8.90 -7.80
CA ASP A 50 1.36 9.86 -8.75
C ASP A 50 2.68 9.35 -9.35
N PHE A 51 2.68 9.19 -10.68
CA PHE A 51 3.83 8.77 -11.46
C PHE A 51 4.52 10.01 -12.02
N LYS A 52 5.57 10.48 -11.33
CA LYS A 52 6.30 11.68 -11.69
C LYS A 52 7.12 11.49 -12.98
N ASP A 53 7.33 12.58 -13.72
CA ASP A 53 8.12 12.59 -14.96
C ASP A 53 9.58 12.13 -14.76
N ASN A 54 10.12 12.26 -13.55
CA ASN A 54 11.46 11.79 -13.19
C ASN A 54 11.52 10.26 -12.90
N GLY A 55 10.41 9.55 -13.04
CA GLY A 55 10.27 8.11 -12.75
C GLY A 55 10.01 7.79 -11.27
N GLU A 56 9.86 8.80 -10.40
CA GLU A 56 9.47 8.60 -9.01
C GLU A 56 7.98 8.25 -8.88
N ILE A 57 7.66 7.30 -8.00
CA ILE A 57 6.28 6.94 -7.66
C ILE A 57 5.99 7.48 -6.26
N VAL A 58 4.97 8.32 -6.15
CA VAL A 58 4.51 8.89 -4.88
C VAL A 58 3.11 8.39 -4.59
N ILE A 59 2.92 7.80 -3.41
CA ILE A 59 1.62 7.37 -2.91
C ILE A 59 1.19 8.31 -1.79
N VAL A 60 -0.04 8.79 -1.85
CA VAL A 60 -0.63 9.61 -0.77
C VAL A 60 -1.91 8.93 -0.31
N VAL A 61 -2.06 8.80 1.01
CA VAL A 61 -3.28 8.26 1.65
C VAL A 61 -3.87 9.33 2.56
N ASP A 62 -5.19 9.45 2.58
CA ASP A 62 -5.88 10.36 3.49
C ASP A 62 -5.67 9.95 4.95
N GLY A 63 -5.09 10.86 5.73
CA GLY A 63 -4.82 10.69 7.15
C GLY A 63 -6.05 10.77 8.04
N ASN A 64 -7.23 11.14 7.51
CA ASN A 64 -8.49 11.15 8.26
C ASN A 64 -9.20 9.79 8.27
N LEU A 65 -8.74 8.83 7.48
CA LEU A 65 -9.31 7.49 7.42
C LEU A 65 -9.00 6.68 8.69
N SER A 66 -9.88 5.73 9.01
CA SER A 66 -9.57 4.71 10.01
C SER A 66 -8.35 3.91 9.57
N ILE A 67 -7.57 3.34 10.51
CA ILE A 67 -6.41 2.50 10.16
C ILE A 67 -6.80 1.37 9.20
N HIS A 68 -7.97 0.77 9.39
CA HIS A 68 -8.50 -0.27 8.50
C HIS A 68 -8.66 0.25 7.07
N ASN A 69 -9.38 1.36 6.89
CA ASN A 69 -9.65 1.91 5.57
C ASN A 69 -8.37 2.47 4.92
N ALA A 70 -7.51 3.15 5.69
CA ALA A 70 -6.21 3.62 5.22
C ALA A 70 -5.32 2.46 4.75
N THR A 71 -5.38 1.30 5.42
CA THR A 71 -4.63 0.10 5.01
C THR A 71 -5.11 -0.42 3.66
N GLU A 72 -6.42 -0.51 3.47
CA GLU A 72 -7.02 -0.96 2.21
C GLU A 72 -6.69 0.01 1.06
N ILE A 73 -6.84 1.31 1.29
CA ILE A 73 -6.46 2.34 0.31
C ILE A 73 -4.97 2.28 0.01
N PHE A 74 -4.11 2.07 1.01
CA PHE A 74 -2.69 1.93 0.75
C PHE A 74 -2.38 0.70 -0.10
N ALA A 75 -3.03 -0.43 0.14
CA ALA A 75 -2.90 -1.62 -0.71
C ALA A 75 -3.39 -1.36 -2.14
N HIS A 76 -4.46 -0.59 -2.30
CA HIS A 76 -5.02 -0.18 -3.59
C HIS A 76 -3.99 0.63 -4.40
N GLU A 77 -3.40 1.65 -3.76
CA GLU A 77 -2.38 2.48 -4.40
C GLU A 77 -1.07 1.73 -4.66
N LEU A 78 -0.70 0.81 -3.77
CA LEU A 78 0.43 -0.09 -4.01
C LEU A 78 0.20 -0.98 -5.24
N ALA A 79 -1.01 -1.48 -5.46
CA ALA A 79 -1.32 -2.24 -6.67
C ALA A 79 -1.06 -1.38 -7.92
N HIS A 80 -1.54 -0.13 -7.97
CA HIS A 80 -1.22 0.80 -9.05
C HIS A 80 0.30 0.99 -9.21
N ALA A 81 1.02 1.26 -8.12
CA ALA A 81 2.47 1.41 -8.16
C ALA A 81 3.19 0.19 -8.73
N GLY A 82 2.73 -1.02 -8.40
CA GLY A 82 3.32 -2.29 -8.84
C GLY A 82 3.13 -2.57 -10.34
N VAL A 83 1.93 -2.30 -10.87
CA VAL A 83 1.60 -2.58 -12.28
C VAL A 83 1.94 -1.43 -13.23
N GLY A 84 2.00 -0.21 -12.71
CA GLY A 84 2.33 1.01 -13.45
C GLY A 84 1.13 1.72 -14.08
N ASN A 85 1.35 2.95 -14.52
CA ASN A 85 0.31 3.92 -14.95
C ASN A 85 -0.55 3.54 -16.17
N LYS A 86 -0.24 2.43 -16.85
CA LYS A 86 -1.02 1.93 -17.99
C LYS A 86 -2.21 1.07 -17.57
N HIS A 87 -2.24 0.67 -16.31
CA HIS A 87 -3.26 -0.20 -15.74
C HIS A 87 -4.08 0.62 -14.74
N GLY A 88 -5.35 0.86 -15.08
CA GLY A 88 -6.33 1.42 -14.16
C GLY A 88 -6.81 0.33 -13.21
N HIS A 89 -8.10 0.02 -13.20
CA HIS A 89 -8.67 -1.13 -12.50
C HIS A 89 -8.97 -2.26 -13.49
N ASP A 90 -7.95 -2.69 -14.23
CA ASP A 90 -8.06 -3.84 -15.14
C ASP A 90 -7.66 -5.16 -14.47
N GLU A 91 -7.75 -6.27 -15.19
CA GLU A 91 -7.43 -7.61 -14.67
C GLU A 91 -5.99 -7.72 -14.13
N VAL A 92 -5.05 -6.92 -14.67
CA VAL A 92 -3.65 -6.91 -14.21
C VAL A 92 -3.56 -6.23 -12.85
N TRP A 93 -4.24 -5.09 -12.69
CA TRP A 93 -4.34 -4.40 -11.41
C TRP A 93 -5.10 -5.22 -10.36
N GLU A 94 -6.25 -5.82 -10.73
CA GLU A 94 -7.04 -6.64 -9.82
C GLU A 94 -6.21 -7.82 -9.29
N LYS A 95 -5.48 -8.49 -10.19
CA LYS A 95 -4.58 -9.56 -9.78
C LYS A 95 -3.48 -9.06 -8.83
N ALA A 96 -2.89 -7.90 -9.08
CA ALA A 96 -1.87 -7.34 -8.21
C ALA A 96 -2.42 -6.99 -6.81
N PHE A 97 -3.64 -6.46 -6.76
CA PHE A 97 -4.34 -6.17 -5.51
C PHE A 97 -4.65 -7.45 -4.71
N ASP A 98 -5.13 -8.50 -5.39
CA ASP A 98 -5.38 -9.81 -4.78
C ASP A 98 -4.07 -10.49 -4.29
N ASP A 99 -3.00 -10.43 -5.09
CA ASP A 99 -1.69 -10.97 -4.70
C ASP A 99 -1.15 -10.24 -3.46
N LEU A 100 -1.33 -8.92 -3.37
CA LEU A 100 -0.98 -8.11 -2.18
C LEU A 100 -1.78 -8.54 -0.96
N PHE A 101 -3.10 -8.70 -1.10
CA PHE A 101 -3.96 -9.18 -0.01
C PHE A 101 -3.52 -10.57 0.49
N ASN A 102 -3.25 -11.50 -0.43
CA ASN A 102 -2.82 -12.84 -0.08
C ASN A 102 -1.47 -12.85 0.65
N GLU A 103 -0.48 -12.10 0.14
CA GLU A 103 0.84 -12.04 0.76
C GLU A 103 0.81 -11.28 2.09
N TYR A 104 0.00 -10.23 2.23
CA TYR A 104 -0.25 -9.54 3.49
C TYR A 104 -0.77 -10.51 4.57
N ASN A 105 -1.82 -11.26 4.25
CA ASN A 105 -2.41 -12.22 5.19
C ASN A 105 -1.44 -13.35 5.54
N LYS A 106 -0.68 -13.85 4.56
CA LYS A 106 0.36 -14.84 4.80
C LYS A 106 1.42 -14.33 5.78
N ILE A 107 1.94 -13.12 5.59
CA ILE A 107 2.92 -12.52 6.49
C ILE A 107 2.31 -12.29 7.88
N GLY A 108 1.10 -11.73 7.95
CA GLY A 108 0.41 -11.52 9.22
C GLY A 108 0.25 -12.82 10.00
N ASN A 109 -0.12 -13.90 9.31
CA ASN A 109 -0.24 -15.23 9.86
C ASN A 109 1.11 -15.78 10.34
N GLU A 110 2.16 -15.72 9.52
CA GLU A 110 3.50 -16.19 9.89
C GLU A 110 4.09 -15.45 11.11
N MET A 111 3.78 -14.16 11.25
CA MET A 111 4.39 -13.31 12.27
C MET A 111 3.60 -13.24 13.58
N PHE A 112 2.27 -13.33 13.54
CA PHE A 112 1.43 -12.98 14.69
C PHE A 112 0.41 -14.05 15.10
N LEU A 113 0.27 -15.16 14.37
CA LEU A 113 -0.63 -16.25 14.81
C LEU A 113 -0.22 -16.89 16.13
N SER A 114 1.04 -16.75 16.59
CA SER A 114 1.50 -17.30 17.86
C SER A 114 1.50 -16.32 19.04
N GLU A 115 1.11 -15.06 18.85
CA GLU A 115 1.25 -14.00 19.88
C GLU A 115 -0.09 -13.47 20.40
N VAL A 116 -1.23 -14.03 19.96
CA VAL A 116 -2.58 -13.53 20.31
C VAL A 116 -3.57 -14.65 20.68
N GLU A 117 -3.10 -15.73 21.28
CA GLU A 117 -3.93 -16.64 22.10
C GLU A 117 -3.72 -16.40 23.59
#